data_AF-A0A3A6N8D0-F1
#
_entry.id   AF-A0A3A6N8D0-F1
#
_cell.length_a   1.000
_cell.length_b   1.000
_cell.length_c   1.000
_cell.angle_alpha   90.00
_cell.angle_beta   90.00
_cell.angle_gamma   90.00
#
_symmetry.space_group_name_H-M   'P 1'
#
loop_
_entity.id
_entity.type
_entity.pdbx_description
1 polymer ?
#
loop_
_entity_poly.entity_id
_entity_poly.type
_entity_poly.pdbx_seq_one_letter_code
_entity_poly.pdbx_strand_id
1 'polypeptide(L)' 'MFKLKTPLFLKSRSGDVLIAVSGEYGTLSEISIALKDKKKVIALWPSYHFHGLDIVGSPQEAVKKALY' A
#
# COMPACT_ATOMS: atom_id res chain seq x y z
N MET A 1 -0.31 -16.02 -21.65
CA MET A 1 1.10 -15.75 -21.31
C MET A 1 1.13 -14.79 -20.11
N PHE A 2 1.22 -15.33 -18.89
CA PHE A 2 1.28 -14.54 -17.66
C PHE A 2 2.65 -13.86 -17.56
N LYS A 3 2.69 -12.55 -17.79
CA LYS A 3 3.92 -11.76 -17.60
C LYS A 3 4.00 -11.42 -16.11
N LEU A 4 4.70 -12.26 -15.34
CA LEU A 4 5.12 -11.94 -13.98
C LEU A 4 6.07 -10.73 -14.05
N LYS A 5 5.52 -9.52 -14.02
CA LYS A 5 6.28 -8.32 -13.67
C LYS A 5 6.77 -8.56 -12.24
N THR A 6 8.08 -8.50 -12.08
CA THR A 6 8.87 -8.59 -10.83
C THR A 6 8.08 -8.53 -9.53
N PRO A 7 8.30 -9.46 -8.58
CA PRO A 7 7.72 -9.38 -7.25
C PRO A 7 8.17 -8.06 -6.59
N LEU A 8 7.22 -7.16 -6.39
CA LEU A 8 7.49 -5.79 -5.96
C LEU A 8 7.60 -5.69 -4.40
N PHE A 9 7.64 -6.85 -3.73
CA PHE A 9 7.87 -7.08 -2.30
C PHE A 9 9.09 -6.34 -1.73
N LEU A 10 10.16 -6.19 -2.51
CA LEU A 10 11.39 -5.51 -2.07
C LEU A 10 11.14 -4.04 -1.73
N LYS A 11 10.18 -3.36 -2.38
CA LYS A 11 9.89 -1.96 -2.10
C LYS A 11 9.18 -1.76 -0.77
N SER A 12 8.26 -2.67 -0.42
CA SER A 12 7.52 -2.60 0.85
C SER A 12 8.44 -2.80 2.05
N ARG A 13 9.51 -3.60 1.93
CA ARG A 13 10.38 -3.95 3.07
C ARG A 13 11.32 -2.83 3.50
N SER A 14 11.83 -2.02 2.58
CA SER A 14 12.87 -1.01 2.86
C SER A 14 12.34 0.38 3.27
N GLY A 15 11.02 0.58 3.35
CA GLY A 15 10.43 1.87 3.78
C GLY A 15 9.60 1.75 5.06
N ASP A 16 9.39 2.86 5.77
CA ASP A 16 8.63 2.91 7.04
C ASP A 16 7.11 2.93 6.83
N VAL A 17 6.66 3.49 5.69
CA VAL A 17 5.24 3.67 5.33
C VAL A 17 4.99 3.16 3.92
N LEU A 18 3.86 2.48 3.69
CA LEU A 18 3.42 2.05 2.36
C LEU A 18 2.23 2.92 1.91
N ILE A 19 2.37 3.59 0.76
CA ILE A 19 1.24 4.25 0.08
C ILE A 19 0.79 3.37 -1.09
N ALA A 20 -0.38 2.77 -0.97
CA ALA A 20 -1.03 2.01 -2.02
C ALA A 20 -1.81 2.95 -2.95
N VAL A 21 -1.41 3.00 -4.21
CA VAL A 21 -2.13 3.66 -5.28
C VAL A 21 -2.69 2.57 -6.17
N SER A 22 -4.01 2.55 -6.37
CA SER A 22 -4.76 1.73 -7.33
C SER A 22 -4.06 0.44 -7.81
N GLY A 23 -4.60 -0.72 -7.45
CA GLY A 23 -4.12 -1.97 -8.00
C GLY A 23 -4.94 -3.16 -7.52
N GLU A 24 -4.64 -4.32 -8.12
CA GLU A 24 -5.39 -5.55 -7.88
C GLU A 24 -4.63 -6.48 -6.91
N TYR A 25 -4.63 -7.78 -7.17
CA TYR A 25 -4.07 -8.82 -6.29
C TYR A 25 -2.59 -8.61 -5.92
N GLY A 26 -1.78 -8.06 -6.83
CA GLY A 26 -0.37 -7.76 -6.54
C GLY A 26 -0.22 -6.71 -5.43
N THR A 27 -0.97 -5.61 -5.54
CA THR A 27 -0.99 -4.53 -4.55
C THR A 27 -1.59 -5.00 -3.23
N LEU A 28 -2.68 -5.77 -3.27
CA LEU A 28 -3.27 -6.37 -2.07
C LEU A 28 -2.29 -7.27 -1.31
N SER A 29 -1.48 -8.05 -2.02
CA SER A 29 -0.47 -8.91 -1.41
C SER A 29 0.60 -8.09 -0.67
N GLU A 30 1.02 -6.96 -1.24
CA GLU A 30 1.99 -6.07 -0.62
C GLU A 30 1.45 -5.32 0.59
N ILE A 31 0.20 -4.86 0.51
CA ILE A 31 -0.52 -4.27 1.65
C ILE A 31 -0.60 -5.29 2.80
N SER A 32 -0.96 -6.53 2.47
CA SER A 32 -1.07 -7.61 3.47
C SER A 32 0.25 -7.85 4.20
N ILE A 33 1.37 -7.81 3.48
CA ILE A 33 2.71 -7.98 4.06
C ILE A 33 3.08 -6.76 4.91
N ALA A 34 2.85 -5.54 4.43
CA ALA A 34 3.12 -4.32 5.19
C ALA A 34 2.35 -4.26 6.51
N LEU A 35 1.07 -4.66 6.50
CA LEU A 35 0.24 -4.75 7.70
C LEU A 35 0.75 -5.82 8.68
N LYS A 36 1.21 -6.98 8.18
CA LYS A 36 1.86 -8.00 9.03
C LYS A 36 3.15 -7.49 9.66
N ASP A 37 3.91 -6.69 8.92
CA ASP A 37 5.11 -6.00 9.40
C ASP A 37 4.78 -4.77 10.29
N LYS A 38 3.49 -4.56 10.61
CA LYS A 38 2.96 -3.44 11.43
C LYS A 38 3.31 -2.06 10.88
N LYS A 39 3.53 -1.95 9.57
CA LYS A 39 3.78 -0.68 8.91
C LYS A 39 2.48 0.09 8.73
N LYS A 40 2.59 1.41 8.72
CA LYS A 40 1.48 2.29 8.33
C LYS A 40 1.19 2.08 6.85
N VAL A 41 -0.06 1.77 6.51
CA VAL A 41 -0.49 1.61 5.13
C VAL A 41 -1.58 2.62 4.82
N ILE A 42 -1.35 3.41 3.77
CA ILE A 42 -2.26 4.45 3.32
C ILE A 42 -2.75 4.09 1.93
N ALA A 43 -4.06 4.08 1.69
CA ALA A 43 -4.63 3.78 0.38
C ALA A 43 -5.31 4.99 -0.24
N LEU A 44 -4.87 5.33 -1.46
CA LEU A 44 -5.44 6.39 -2.25
C LEU A 44 -6.55 5.83 -3.16
N TRP A 45 -7.79 6.24 -2.91
CA TRP A 45 -8.99 5.81 -3.65
C TRP A 45 -9.11 4.29 -3.88
N PRO A 46 -9.04 3.45 -2.84
CA PRO A 46 -9.13 2.01 -3.01
C PRO A 46 -10.57 1.56 -3.33
N SER A 47 -10.69 0.45 -4.05
CA SER A 47 -11.95 -0.28 -4.25
C SER A 47 -12.24 -1.28 -3.11
N TYR A 48 -11.40 -1.30 -2.08
CA TYR A 48 -11.43 -2.22 -0.95
C TYR A 48 -11.24 -1.48 0.36
N HIS A 49 -11.74 -2.06 1.46
CA HIS A 49 -11.58 -1.53 2.80
C HIS A 49 -11.41 -2.67 3.80
N PHE A 50 -10.39 -2.59 4.64
CA PHE A 50 -10.12 -3.53 5.72
C PHE A 50 -9.33 -2.86 6.84
N HIS A 51 -9.27 -3.54 7.99
CA HIS A 51 -8.65 -3.02 9.20
C HIS A 51 -7.15 -2.73 9.02
N GLY A 52 -6.70 -1.60 9.58
CA GLY A 52 -5.31 -1.14 9.50
C GLY A 52 -4.96 -0.30 8.26
N LEU A 53 -5.93 -0.05 7.37
CA LEU A 53 -5.74 0.76 6.18
C LEU A 53 -6.23 2.20 6.38
N ASP A 54 -5.34 3.17 6.25
CA ASP A 54 -5.69 4.60 6.24
C ASP A 54 -6.14 5.01 4.84
N ILE A 55 -7.44 5.16 4.62
CA ILE A 55 -7.96 5.61 3.33
C ILE A 55 -7.86 7.14 3.24
N VAL A 56 -7.41 7.63 2.09
CA VAL A 56 -7.26 9.06 1.79
C VAL A 56 -7.87 9.41 0.44
N GLY A 57 -8.35 10.65 0.34
CA GLY A 57 -9.04 11.16 -0.85
C GLY A 57 -8.17 11.97 -1.79
N SER A 58 -6.87 12.17 -1.48
CA SER A 58 -5.96 12.92 -2.34
C SER A 58 -4.50 12.49 -2.13
N PRO A 59 -3.63 12.62 -3.17
CA PRO A 59 -2.19 12.40 -3.02
C PRO A 59 -1.55 13.27 -1.93
N GLN A 60 -2.01 14.51 -1.78
CA GLN A 60 -1.50 15.46 -0.79
C GLN A 60 -1.77 14.97 0.64
N GLU A 61 -2.98 14.46 0.89
CA GLU A 61 -3.34 13.85 2.16
C GLU A 61 -2.52 12.59 2.43
N ALA A 62 -2.29 11.76 1.39
CA ALA A 62 -1.48 10.55 1.50
C ALA A 62 -0.06 10.86 1.99
N VAL A 63 0.59 11.84 1.35
CA VAL A 63 1.96 12.26 1.70
C VAL A 63 1.98 12.89 3.10
N LYS A 64 1.00 13.74 3.42
CA LYS A 64 0.90 14.32 4.77
C LYS A 64 0.80 13.22 5.82
N LYS A 65 -0.09 12.24 5.66
CA LYS A 65 -0.18 11.11 6.59
C LYS A 65 1.07 10.21 6.60
N ALA A 66 1.89 10.21 5.55
CA ALA A 66 3.12 9.41 5.54
C ALA A 66 4.27 10.07 6.31
N LEU A 67 4.27 11.40 6.44
CA LEU A 67 5.35 12.17 7.09
C LEU A 67 5.05 12.55 8.54
N TYR A 68 3.79 12.46 8.97
CA TYR A 68 3.29 12.78 10.31
C TYR A 68 2.54 11.59 10.92
#